data_AF-A0A938EJ87-F1
#
_entry.id   AF-A0A938EJ87-F1
#
_cell.length_a   1.000
_cell.length_b   1.000
_cell.length_c   1.000
_cell.angle_alpha   90.00
_cell.angle_beta   90.00
_cell.angle_gamma   90.00
#
_symmetry.space_group_name_H-M   'P 1'
#
loop_
_entity.id
_entity.type
_entity.pdbx_description
1 polymer ?
#
loop_
_entity_poly.entity_id
_entity_poly.type
_entity_poly.pdbx_seq_one_letter_code
_entity_poly.pdbx_strand_id
1 'polypeptide(L)'
;MDTLLPTTKHRRGRRTARQDRALADPGPALVSLDQLAHEPLITGSQPLILDIGFGSAEAVTALAQAQPGIAILAVDMHTPGIGDLLASIQERSLTGIRIIEADVRHVLTMLPEGRLIGVRTFFPDPWPKKRHHRRRLVTTDFADHLAACVAIGGHWHLATDWEEYADAMLEAIVASPHWTGGKVPRPEWRPVTRYERRGQAAGRTPVDLWFERIAA
;
A
#
# COMPACT_ATOMS: atom_id res chain seq x y z
N MET A 1 18.31 4.77 19.46
CA MET A 1 17.04 4.27 18.90
C MET A 1 16.29 5.48 18.38
N ASP A 2 16.26 5.68 17.06
CA ASP A 2 15.49 6.80 16.51
C ASP A 2 14.00 6.42 16.49
N THR A 3 13.14 7.31 16.97
CA THR A 3 11.71 7.02 17.13
C THR A 3 11.01 7.36 15.82
N LEU A 4 10.98 6.38 14.91
CA LEU A 4 10.30 6.46 13.61
C LEU A 4 8.95 7.17 13.76
N LEU A 5 8.85 8.39 13.22
CA LEU A 5 7.62 9.16 13.32
C LEU A 5 6.50 8.42 12.56
N PRO A 6 5.28 8.30 13.14
CA PRO A 6 4.15 7.74 12.42
C PRO A 6 3.89 8.50 11.13
N THR A 7 4.01 7.79 10.01
CA THR A 7 3.75 8.28 8.65
C THR A 7 2.26 8.55 8.44
N THR A 8 1.40 7.74 9.07
CA THR A 8 -0.06 7.91 9.07
C THR A 8 -0.51 8.48 10.43
N LYS A 9 -1.49 9.40 10.42
CA LYS A 9 -2.15 9.79 11.69
C LYS A 9 -3.18 8.73 12.09
N HIS A 10 -2.94 7.97 13.16
CA HIS A 10 -3.99 7.16 13.79
C HIS A 10 -5.23 8.02 14.11
N ARG A 11 -6.33 7.78 13.40
CA ARG A 11 -7.65 8.34 13.71
C ARG A 11 -8.51 7.19 14.20
N ARG A 12 -8.96 7.23 15.46
CA ARG A 12 -10.07 6.39 15.93
C ARG A 12 -11.37 6.92 15.31
N GLY A 13 -11.62 6.56 14.06
CA GLY A 13 -12.92 6.76 13.42
C GLY A 13 -13.97 5.91 14.13
N ARG A 14 -15.21 6.38 14.18
CA ARG A 14 -16.34 5.55 14.63
C ARG A 14 -16.48 4.39 13.65
N ARG A 15 -16.25 3.16 14.11
CA ARG A 15 -16.43 1.95 13.29
C ARG A 15 -17.91 1.75 12.97
N THR A 16 -18.18 1.07 11.86
CA THR A 16 -19.52 0.67 11.45
C THR A 16 -19.80 -0.77 11.91
N ALA A 17 -21.07 -1.14 12.08
CA ALA A 17 -21.43 -2.52 12.45
C ALA A 17 -20.93 -3.59 11.45
N ARG A 18 -20.69 -3.21 10.18
CA ARG A 18 -20.02 -4.02 9.15
C ARG A 18 -18.56 -4.27 9.54
N GLN A 19 -17.81 -3.21 9.82
CA GLN A 19 -16.40 -3.28 10.25
C GLN A 19 -16.25 -4.00 11.59
N ASP A 20 -17.10 -3.69 12.59
CA ASP A 20 -17.07 -4.33 13.91
C ASP A 20 -17.33 -5.84 13.82
N ARG A 21 -18.26 -6.29 12.95
CA ARG A 21 -18.51 -7.71 12.72
C ARG A 21 -17.31 -8.40 12.07
N ALA A 22 -16.76 -7.81 11.01
CA ALA A 22 -15.64 -8.40 10.28
C ALA A 22 -14.32 -8.41 11.09
N LEU A 23 -14.14 -7.46 12.02
CA LEU A 23 -13.03 -7.45 12.97
C LEU A 23 -13.21 -8.42 14.15
N ALA A 24 -14.44 -8.86 14.45
CA ALA A 24 -14.72 -9.82 15.52
C ALA A 24 -14.43 -11.28 15.10
N ASP A 25 -14.55 -11.59 13.81
CA ASP A 25 -14.11 -12.84 13.20
C ASP A 25 -13.35 -12.53 11.90
N PRO A 26 -12.04 -12.23 11.96
CA PRO A 26 -11.26 -11.86 10.77
C PRO A 26 -10.85 -13.06 9.90
N GLY A 27 -11.12 -14.29 10.33
CA GLY A 27 -10.66 -15.51 9.66
C GLY A 27 -9.13 -15.54 9.42
N PRO A 28 -8.66 -16.28 8.40
CA PRO A 28 -7.23 -16.36 8.05
C PRO A 28 -6.72 -15.15 7.23
N ALA A 29 -7.53 -14.09 7.10
CA ALA A 29 -7.16 -12.91 6.32
C ALA A 29 -6.29 -11.93 7.11
N LEU A 30 -6.56 -11.74 8.41
CA LEU A 30 -5.71 -10.95 9.30
C LEU A 30 -4.59 -11.83 9.88
N VAL A 31 -3.34 -11.42 9.70
CA VAL A 31 -2.15 -12.15 10.14
C VAL A 31 -1.31 -11.26 11.04
N SER A 32 -0.69 -11.84 12.08
CA SER A 32 0.20 -11.11 12.98
C SER A 32 1.64 -11.04 12.41
N LEU A 33 2.43 -10.07 12.87
CA LEU A 33 3.80 -9.88 12.36
C LEU A 33 4.68 -11.12 12.59
N ASP A 34 4.55 -11.77 13.75
CA ASP A 34 5.25 -13.02 14.09
C ASP A 34 4.90 -14.21 13.17
N GLN A 35 3.70 -14.22 12.58
CA GLN A 35 3.26 -15.24 11.63
C GLN A 35 3.70 -14.96 10.19
N LEU A 36 3.98 -13.69 9.84
CA LEU A 36 4.24 -13.24 8.46
C LEU A 36 5.37 -14.03 7.77
N ALA A 37 6.47 -14.30 8.48
CA ALA A 37 7.63 -15.02 7.95
C ALA A 37 7.38 -16.53 7.69
N HIS A 38 6.22 -17.05 8.09
CA HIS A 38 5.80 -18.44 7.91
C HIS A 38 4.47 -18.56 7.15
N GLU A 39 3.92 -17.45 6.65
CA GLU A 39 2.62 -17.43 5.99
C GLU A 39 2.74 -18.00 4.55
N PRO A 40 1.86 -18.94 4.12
CA PRO A 40 2.00 -19.62 2.82
C PRO A 40 1.97 -18.75 1.56
N LEU A 41 1.31 -17.59 1.55
CA LEU A 41 1.36 -16.67 0.41
C LEU A 41 2.65 -15.85 0.40
N ILE A 42 3.23 -15.55 1.57
CA ILE A 42 4.54 -14.90 1.68
C ILE A 42 5.68 -15.86 1.33
N THR A 43 5.62 -17.10 1.80
CA THR A 43 6.67 -18.11 1.62
C THR A 43 6.55 -18.93 0.33
N GLY A 44 5.37 -18.97 -0.29
CA GLY A 44 5.13 -19.65 -1.57
C GLY A 44 5.58 -18.87 -2.80
N SER A 45 5.41 -19.48 -3.98
CA SER A 45 5.86 -18.95 -5.28
C SER A 45 4.80 -18.18 -6.07
N GLN A 46 3.59 -17.97 -5.53
CA GLN A 46 2.53 -17.23 -6.22
C GLN A 46 2.96 -15.76 -6.45
N PRO A 47 2.55 -15.10 -7.56
CA PRO A 47 2.79 -13.67 -7.74
C PRO A 47 2.18 -12.88 -6.56
N LEU A 48 2.99 -12.07 -5.88
CA LEU A 48 2.58 -11.32 -4.70
C LEU A 48 2.70 -9.81 -4.94
N ILE A 49 1.63 -9.07 -4.67
CA ILE A 49 1.60 -7.61 -4.69
C ILE A 49 1.46 -7.08 -3.26
N LEU A 50 2.26 -6.07 -2.90
CA LEU A 50 2.14 -5.32 -1.65
C LEU A 50 1.26 -4.08 -1.86
N ASP A 51 0.21 -3.91 -1.06
CA ASP A 51 -0.64 -2.71 -1.07
C ASP A 51 -0.45 -1.91 0.23
N ILE A 52 0.10 -0.71 0.12
CA ILE A 52 0.55 0.11 1.25
C ILE A 52 -0.44 1.26 1.50
N GLY A 53 -1.09 1.23 2.67
CA GLY A 53 -2.07 2.24 3.06
C GLY A 53 -3.40 2.09 2.32
N PHE A 54 -3.87 0.85 2.13
CA PHE A 54 -5.03 0.52 1.30
C PHE A 54 -6.35 1.20 1.73
N GLY A 55 -6.42 1.76 2.95
CA GLY A 55 -7.45 2.71 3.36
C GLY A 55 -8.87 2.14 3.30
N SER A 56 -9.66 2.57 2.31
CA SER A 56 -11.07 2.15 2.17
C SER A 56 -11.26 0.82 1.42
N ALA A 57 -10.21 0.00 1.31
CA ALA A 57 -10.19 -1.33 0.67
C ALA A 57 -10.48 -1.39 -0.85
N GLU A 58 -11.16 -0.40 -1.42
CA GLU A 58 -11.66 -0.37 -2.81
C GLU A 58 -10.60 -0.81 -3.85
N ALA A 59 -9.34 -0.39 -3.70
CA ALA A 59 -8.25 -0.76 -4.61
C ALA A 59 -7.82 -2.23 -4.49
N VAL A 60 -7.74 -2.77 -3.25
CA VAL A 60 -7.39 -4.18 -2.98
C VAL A 60 -8.52 -5.10 -3.43
N THR A 61 -9.77 -4.77 -3.08
CA THR A 61 -10.97 -5.51 -3.51
C THR A 61 -11.07 -5.59 -5.03
N ALA A 62 -10.86 -4.49 -5.74
CA ALA A 62 -10.88 -4.49 -7.21
C ALA A 62 -9.78 -5.37 -7.82
N LEU A 63 -8.56 -5.33 -7.28
CA LEU A 63 -7.44 -6.16 -7.75
C LEU A 63 -7.73 -7.65 -7.56
N ALA A 64 -8.15 -8.06 -6.36
CA ALA A 64 -8.45 -9.46 -6.05
C ALA A 64 -9.59 -10.03 -6.91
N GLN A 65 -10.58 -9.20 -7.28
CA GLN A 65 -11.66 -9.61 -8.18
C GLN A 65 -11.23 -9.67 -9.66
N ALA A 66 -10.32 -8.79 -10.10
CA ALA A 66 -9.84 -8.76 -11.48
C ALA A 66 -8.73 -9.79 -11.76
N GLN A 67 -7.92 -10.11 -10.75
CA GLN A 67 -6.72 -10.94 -10.88
C GLN A 67 -6.62 -11.96 -9.72
N PRO A 68 -7.57 -12.89 -9.57
CA PRO A 68 -7.62 -13.84 -8.44
C PRO A 68 -6.45 -14.86 -8.39
N GLY A 69 -5.59 -14.90 -9.41
CA GLY A 69 -4.34 -15.65 -9.40
C GLY A 69 -3.14 -14.92 -8.78
N ILE A 70 -3.33 -13.67 -8.32
CA ILE A 70 -2.30 -12.87 -7.66
C ILE A 70 -2.63 -12.77 -6.16
N ALA A 71 -1.66 -13.11 -5.32
CA ALA A 71 -1.74 -12.89 -3.88
C ALA A 71 -1.53 -11.41 -3.55
N ILE A 72 -2.19 -10.92 -2.50
CA ILE A 72 -2.08 -9.52 -2.05
C ILE A 72 -1.72 -9.48 -0.56
N LEU A 73 -0.60 -8.85 -0.24
CA LEU A 73 -0.25 -8.43 1.11
C LEU A 73 -0.71 -6.98 1.31
N ALA A 74 -1.79 -6.78 2.06
CA ALA A 74 -2.36 -5.47 2.35
C ALA A 74 -1.89 -4.96 3.72
N VAL A 75 -1.23 -3.79 3.77
CA VAL A 75 -0.66 -3.24 5.01
C VAL A 75 -1.26 -1.86 5.30
N ASP A 76 -1.86 -1.69 6.48
CA ASP A 76 -2.37 -0.42 6.97
C ASP A 76 -2.31 -0.40 8.51
N MET A 77 -2.40 0.78 9.13
CA MET A 77 -2.48 0.97 10.58
C MET A 77 -3.80 1.66 11.01
N HIS A 78 -4.80 1.62 10.12
CA HIS A 78 -6.13 2.17 10.32
C HIS A 78 -7.18 1.04 10.43
N THR A 79 -7.40 0.55 11.64
CA THR A 79 -8.37 -0.52 11.98
C THR A 79 -9.76 -0.43 11.31
N PRO A 80 -10.39 0.75 11.12
CA PRO A 80 -11.64 0.85 10.35
C PRO A 80 -11.51 0.44 8.88
N GLY A 81 -10.38 0.74 8.25
CA GLY A 81 -10.07 0.34 6.87
C GLY A 81 -9.78 -1.16 6.76
N ILE A 82 -9.06 -1.72 7.73
CA ILE A 82 -8.88 -3.17 7.91
C ILE A 82 -10.24 -3.87 8.01
N GLY A 83 -11.17 -3.32 8.81
CA GLY A 83 -12.54 -3.81 8.90
C GLY A 83 -13.33 -3.71 7.59
N ASP A 84 -13.10 -2.67 6.77
CA ASP A 84 -13.71 -2.55 5.44
C ASP A 84 -13.15 -3.58 4.45
N LEU A 85 -11.86 -3.94 4.55
CA LEU A 85 -11.25 -4.99 3.72
C LEU A 85 -11.71 -6.38 4.17
N LEU A 86 -11.67 -6.70 5.47
CA LEU A 86 -12.18 -7.96 6.03
C LEU A 86 -13.64 -8.20 5.65
N ALA A 87 -14.50 -7.19 5.79
CA ALA A 87 -15.90 -7.29 5.37
C ALA A 87 -16.02 -7.54 3.86
N SER A 88 -15.20 -6.88 3.04
CA SER A 88 -15.23 -7.06 1.58
C SER A 88 -14.67 -8.43 1.14
N ILE A 89 -13.77 -9.03 1.92
CA ILE A 89 -13.29 -10.42 1.74
C ILE A 89 -14.43 -11.39 2.03
N GLN A 90 -15.10 -11.24 3.18
CA GLN A 90 -16.21 -12.09 3.60
C GLN A 90 -17.41 -12.01 2.63
N GLU A 91 -17.89 -10.80 2.34
CA GLU A 91 -19.06 -10.53 1.50
C GLU A 91 -18.92 -10.99 0.04
N ARG A 92 -17.68 -11.17 -0.44
CA ARG A 92 -17.36 -11.52 -1.84
C ARG A 92 -16.58 -12.83 -1.97
N SER A 93 -16.38 -13.55 -0.85
CA SER A 93 -15.59 -14.79 -0.74
C SER A 93 -14.20 -14.69 -1.39
N LEU A 94 -13.51 -13.57 -1.20
CA LEU A 94 -12.18 -13.33 -1.80
C LEU A 94 -11.13 -14.23 -1.16
N THR A 95 -10.24 -14.76 -1.98
CA THR A 95 -9.05 -15.53 -1.57
C THR A 95 -7.77 -14.75 -1.90
N GLY A 96 -6.59 -15.31 -1.59
CA GLY A 96 -5.31 -14.71 -1.95
C GLY A 96 -4.88 -13.45 -1.17
N ILE A 97 -5.72 -12.91 -0.29
CA ILE A 97 -5.41 -11.71 0.50
C ILE A 97 -4.89 -12.07 1.90
N ARG A 98 -3.87 -11.34 2.36
CA ARG A 98 -3.50 -11.16 3.78
C ARG A 98 -3.50 -9.70 4.16
N ILE A 99 -3.77 -9.42 5.43
CA ILE A 99 -3.79 -8.10 6.02
C ILE A 99 -2.87 -8.09 7.24
N ILE A 100 -2.03 -7.06 7.37
CA ILE A 100 -1.18 -6.82 8.55
C ILE A 100 -1.51 -5.44 9.13
N GLU A 101 -1.85 -5.37 10.42
CA GLU A 101 -2.02 -4.08 11.14
C GLU A 101 -0.66 -3.58 11.67
N ALA A 102 0.12 -2.90 10.82
CA ALA A 102 1.50 -2.48 11.14
C ALA A 102 1.96 -1.22 10.39
N ASP A 103 3.10 -0.67 10.82
CA ASP A 103 3.91 0.19 9.96
C ASP A 103 4.64 -0.68 8.92
N VAL A 104 4.45 -0.37 7.64
CA VAL A 104 5.01 -1.12 6.52
C VAL A 104 6.54 -1.22 6.57
N ARG A 105 7.23 -0.26 7.18
CA ARG A 105 8.70 -0.30 7.34
C ARG A 105 9.16 -1.51 8.14
N HIS A 106 8.37 -1.97 9.12
CA HIS A 106 8.65 -3.22 9.81
C HIS A 106 8.31 -4.44 8.94
N VAL A 107 7.19 -4.41 8.21
CA VAL A 107 6.78 -5.49 7.29
C VAL A 107 7.88 -5.78 6.25
N LEU A 108 8.49 -4.76 5.65
CA LEU A 108 9.56 -4.93 4.66
C LEU A 108 10.77 -5.71 5.24
N THR A 109 11.14 -5.47 6.51
CA THR A 109 12.25 -6.20 7.17
C THR A 109 11.98 -7.69 7.40
N MET A 110 10.76 -8.16 7.13
CA MET A 110 10.32 -9.55 7.31
C MET A 110 9.95 -10.24 5.98
N LEU A 111 10.04 -9.54 4.85
CA LEU A 111 9.82 -10.13 3.52
C LEU A 111 11.13 -10.72 2.95
N PRO A 112 11.08 -11.86 2.25
CA PRO A 112 12.22 -12.36 1.50
C PRO A 112 12.64 -11.37 0.38
N GLU A 113 13.93 -11.35 0.06
CA GLU A 113 14.45 -10.54 -1.05
C GLU A 113 13.78 -10.94 -2.38
N GLY A 114 13.43 -9.95 -3.21
CA GLY A 114 12.84 -10.17 -4.52
C GLY A 114 11.43 -10.77 -4.52
N ARG A 115 10.78 -10.92 -3.36
CA ARG A 115 9.52 -11.68 -3.24
C ARG A 115 8.33 -11.04 -3.97
N LEU A 116 8.26 -9.71 -4.01
CA LEU A 116 7.13 -8.96 -4.57
C LEU A 116 7.29 -8.77 -6.08
N ILE A 117 6.23 -9.02 -6.86
CA ILE A 117 6.18 -8.67 -8.29
C ILE A 117 5.69 -7.23 -8.52
N GLY A 118 5.11 -6.61 -7.50
CA GLY A 118 4.49 -5.30 -7.60
C GLY A 118 4.19 -4.68 -6.23
N VAL A 119 4.16 -3.35 -6.20
CA VAL A 119 3.82 -2.56 -5.02
C VAL A 119 2.84 -1.47 -5.42
N ARG A 120 1.86 -1.17 -4.56
CA ARG A 120 0.92 -0.05 -4.73
C ARG A 120 0.94 0.87 -3.52
N THR A 121 0.85 2.17 -3.75
CA THR A 121 0.83 3.18 -2.68
C THR A 121 -0.05 4.35 -3.10
N PHE A 122 -1.34 4.24 -2.83
CA PHE A 122 -2.37 5.17 -3.32
C PHE A 122 -2.86 6.12 -2.23
N PHE A 123 -2.72 7.43 -2.48
CA PHE A 123 -3.13 8.54 -1.62
C PHE A 123 -2.56 8.52 -0.17
N PRO A 124 -1.25 8.23 0.04
CA PRO A 124 -0.62 8.31 1.36
C PRO A 124 -0.69 9.75 1.94
N ASP A 125 -0.75 9.87 3.29
CA ASP A 125 -0.89 11.16 4.00
C ASP A 125 0.14 12.21 3.46
N PRO A 126 -0.29 13.31 2.79
CA PRO A 126 0.63 14.17 2.02
C PRO A 126 1.46 15.16 2.85
N TRP A 127 1.12 15.30 4.14
CA TRP A 127 1.75 16.19 5.11
C TRP A 127 2.06 17.61 4.57
N PRO A 128 1.05 18.38 4.10
CA PRO A 128 1.20 19.59 3.28
C PRO A 128 1.67 20.85 4.05
N LYS A 129 2.47 20.68 5.10
CA LYS A 129 3.10 21.77 5.84
C LYS A 129 4.57 21.41 5.96
N LYS A 130 5.48 22.22 5.39
CA LYS A 130 6.93 21.95 5.29
C LYS A 130 7.55 21.27 6.54
N ARG A 131 7.23 21.78 7.74
CA ARG A 131 7.63 21.21 9.05
C ARG A 131 7.20 19.77 9.36
N HIS A 132 6.37 19.15 8.52
CA HIS A 132 5.89 17.77 8.61
C HIS A 132 6.40 16.87 7.46
N HIS A 133 7.17 17.38 6.49
CA HIS A 133 7.57 16.58 5.31
C HIS A 133 8.35 15.31 5.67
N ARG A 134 9.12 15.31 6.78
CA ARG A 134 9.76 14.11 7.37
C ARG A 134 8.80 13.01 7.89
N ARG A 135 7.49 13.12 7.63
CA ARG A 135 6.46 12.11 7.89
C ARG A 135 5.85 11.55 6.59
N ARG A 136 6.26 12.06 5.43
CA ARG A 136 5.95 11.44 4.14
C ARG A 136 6.55 10.04 4.14
N LEU A 137 5.81 9.09 3.58
CA LEU A 137 6.22 7.69 3.51
C LEU A 137 7.33 7.50 2.46
N VAL A 138 7.19 8.18 1.32
CA VAL A 138 8.13 8.08 0.21
C VAL A 138 9.33 8.99 0.47
N THR A 139 10.47 8.36 0.71
CA THR A 139 11.83 8.93 0.77
C THR A 139 12.76 8.00 -0.01
N THR A 140 13.98 8.44 -0.32
CA THR A 140 14.97 7.60 -1.02
C THR A 140 15.30 6.36 -0.20
N ASP A 141 15.58 6.51 1.10
CA ASP A 141 15.75 5.41 2.06
C ASP A 141 14.60 4.39 1.98
N PHE A 142 13.36 4.85 1.85
CA PHE A 142 12.20 3.96 1.75
C PHE A 142 12.13 3.26 0.38
N ALA A 143 12.50 3.96 -0.71
CA ALA A 143 12.60 3.37 -2.04
C ALA A 143 13.70 2.29 -2.12
N ASP A 144 14.83 2.49 -1.44
CA ASP A 144 15.93 1.52 -1.38
C ASP A 144 15.55 0.27 -0.57
N HIS A 145 14.98 0.43 0.63
CA HIS A 145 14.48 -0.70 1.42
C HIS A 145 13.34 -1.45 0.70
N LEU A 146 12.47 -0.74 -0.02
CA LEU A 146 11.40 -1.36 -0.81
C LEU A 146 11.95 -2.11 -2.01
N ALA A 147 13.00 -1.59 -2.67
CA ALA A 147 13.63 -2.26 -3.81
C ALA A 147 14.08 -3.67 -3.42
N ALA A 148 14.75 -3.84 -2.28
CA ALA A 148 15.19 -5.17 -1.80
C ALA A 148 14.07 -6.22 -1.82
N CYS A 149 12.86 -5.87 -1.38
CA CYS A 149 11.70 -6.77 -1.33
C CYS A 149 11.05 -7.07 -2.70
N VAL A 150 11.40 -6.34 -3.77
CA VAL A 150 10.77 -6.42 -5.10
C VAL A 150 11.68 -7.13 -6.10
N ALA A 151 11.12 -7.95 -6.99
CA ALA A 151 11.87 -8.61 -8.06
C ALA A 151 12.43 -7.60 -9.08
N ILE A 152 13.53 -7.93 -9.76
CA ILE A 152 13.96 -7.17 -10.95
C ILE A 152 12.88 -7.30 -12.03
N GLY A 153 12.48 -6.19 -12.65
CA GLY A 153 11.30 -6.09 -13.52
C GLY A 153 9.96 -6.03 -12.76
N GLY A 154 9.98 -6.09 -11.43
CA GLY A 154 8.82 -5.78 -10.58
C GLY A 154 8.56 -4.28 -10.51
N HIS A 155 7.33 -3.88 -10.19
CA HIS A 155 6.88 -2.48 -10.34
C HIS A 155 6.45 -1.81 -9.02
N TRP A 156 6.46 -0.48 -8.99
CA TRP A 156 5.84 0.33 -7.95
C TRP A 156 4.92 1.38 -8.56
N HIS A 157 3.62 1.27 -8.26
CA HIS A 157 2.57 2.18 -8.72
C HIS A 157 2.11 3.08 -7.57
N LEU A 158 2.37 4.38 -7.69
CA LEU A 158 1.96 5.40 -6.73
C LEU A 158 0.82 6.26 -7.31
N ALA A 159 0.00 6.82 -6.43
CA ALA A 159 -0.95 7.87 -6.80
C ALA A 159 -1.12 8.88 -5.66
N THR A 160 -1.30 10.16 -5.98
CA THR A 160 -1.52 11.22 -4.97
C THR A 160 -2.35 12.37 -5.55
N ASP A 161 -3.19 13.01 -4.72
CA ASP A 161 -3.96 14.21 -5.07
C ASP A 161 -3.31 15.50 -4.48
N TRP A 162 -2.00 15.45 -4.26
CA TRP A 162 -1.17 16.57 -3.81
C TRP A 162 0.09 16.71 -4.67
N GLU A 163 0.15 17.77 -5.48
CA GLU A 163 1.19 18.00 -6.49
C GLU A 163 2.60 18.08 -5.90
N GLU A 164 2.81 18.89 -4.84
CA GLU A 164 4.10 18.99 -4.12
C GLU A 164 4.56 17.65 -3.47
N TYR A 165 3.70 16.62 -3.47
CA TYR A 165 4.06 15.27 -3.04
C TYR A 165 4.29 14.34 -4.22
N ALA A 166 3.59 14.51 -5.35
CA ALA A 166 3.95 13.83 -6.60
C ALA A 166 5.37 14.20 -7.05
N ASP A 167 5.76 15.46 -6.92
CA ASP A 167 7.11 15.92 -7.23
C ASP A 167 8.14 15.34 -6.26
N ALA A 168 7.87 15.39 -4.95
CA ALA A 168 8.76 14.80 -3.94
C ALA A 168 8.83 13.27 -4.00
N MET A 169 7.79 12.58 -4.48
CA MET A 169 7.84 11.14 -4.79
C MET A 169 8.78 10.88 -5.97
N LEU A 170 8.64 11.67 -7.05
CA LEU A 170 9.50 11.56 -8.23
C LEU A 170 10.97 11.81 -7.87
N GLU A 171 11.26 12.91 -7.17
CA GLU A 171 12.60 13.27 -6.69
C GLU A 171 13.21 12.17 -5.80
N ALA A 172 12.45 11.69 -4.80
CA ALA A 172 12.94 10.69 -3.85
C ALA A 172 13.22 9.33 -4.50
N ILE A 173 12.41 8.90 -5.47
CA ILE A 173 12.55 7.59 -6.13
C ILE A 173 13.63 7.64 -7.22
N VAL A 174 13.73 8.72 -8.00
CA VAL A 174 14.78 8.90 -9.03
C VAL A 174 16.17 9.07 -8.41
N ALA A 175 16.27 9.48 -7.14
CA ALA A 175 17.52 9.48 -6.38
C ALA A 175 18.00 8.07 -5.97
N SER A 176 17.15 7.03 -6.06
CA SER A 176 17.54 5.64 -5.82
C SER A 176 18.03 5.00 -7.13
N PRO A 177 19.20 4.32 -7.15
CA PRO A 177 19.71 3.67 -8.36
C PRO A 177 18.89 2.42 -8.76
N HIS A 178 17.98 1.96 -7.91
CA HIS A 178 17.23 0.71 -8.11
C HIS A 178 15.96 0.88 -8.94
N TRP A 179 15.55 2.10 -9.30
CA TRP A 179 14.26 2.37 -9.92
C TRP A 179 14.38 3.21 -11.20
N THR A 180 13.58 2.87 -12.21
CA THR A 180 13.40 3.71 -13.41
C THR A 180 11.92 3.94 -13.69
N GLY A 181 11.54 5.11 -14.20
CA GLY A 181 10.15 5.49 -14.44
C GLY A 181 9.84 6.95 -14.11
N GLY A 182 8.60 7.24 -13.74
CA GLY A 182 8.15 8.59 -13.39
C GLY A 182 6.64 8.79 -13.42
N LYS A 183 6.19 10.02 -13.66
CA LYS A 183 4.75 10.36 -13.79
C LYS A 183 4.15 9.70 -15.04
N VAL A 184 2.97 9.11 -14.91
CA VAL A 184 2.25 8.44 -16.01
C VAL A 184 0.79 8.92 -16.09
N PRO A 185 0.11 8.77 -17.24
CA PRO A 185 -1.33 8.88 -17.31
C PRO A 185 -1.98 7.87 -16.35
N ARG A 186 -3.04 8.31 -15.66
CA ARG A 186 -3.89 7.45 -14.82
C ARG A 186 -4.37 6.23 -15.61
N PRO A 187 -4.01 4.99 -15.25
CA PRO A 187 -4.48 3.81 -15.98
C PRO A 187 -6.00 3.63 -15.83
N GLU A 188 -6.68 3.28 -16.93
CA GLU A 188 -8.15 3.07 -16.92
C GLU A 188 -8.57 1.99 -15.93
N TRP A 189 -7.79 0.90 -15.83
CA TRP A 189 -8.02 -0.21 -14.92
C TRP A 189 -7.83 0.16 -13.43
N ARG A 190 -7.18 1.28 -13.09
CA ARG A 190 -7.06 1.69 -11.69
C ARG A 190 -8.44 2.18 -11.21
N PRO A 191 -9.04 1.60 -10.14
CA PRO A 191 -10.33 2.03 -9.66
C PRO A 191 -10.29 3.48 -9.15
N VAL A 192 -11.37 4.23 -9.38
CA VAL A 192 -11.53 5.60 -8.84
C VAL A 192 -11.82 5.49 -7.35
N THR A 193 -10.82 5.70 -6.49
CA THR A 193 -10.96 5.44 -5.04
C THR A 193 -11.75 6.53 -4.31
N ARG A 194 -12.26 6.23 -3.11
CA ARG A 194 -12.90 7.22 -2.21
C ARG A 194 -12.03 8.45 -1.95
N TYR A 195 -10.71 8.26 -1.92
CA TYR A 195 -9.72 9.34 -1.76
C TYR A 195 -9.65 10.17 -3.05
N GLU A 196 -9.58 9.53 -4.22
CA GLU A 196 -9.61 10.20 -5.52
C GLU A 196 -10.89 11.02 -5.73
N ARG A 197 -12.07 10.44 -5.42
CA ARG A 197 -13.38 11.13 -5.48
C ARG A 197 -13.41 12.36 -4.55
N ARG A 198 -12.69 12.31 -3.43
CA ARG A 198 -12.52 13.44 -2.50
C ARG A 198 -11.47 14.46 -2.96
N GLY A 199 -10.47 14.04 -3.73
CA GLY A 199 -9.54 14.91 -4.46
C GLY A 199 -10.29 15.75 -5.48
N GLN A 200 -10.99 15.08 -6.38
CA GLN A 200 -11.79 15.67 -7.46
C GLN A 200 -12.85 16.65 -6.91
N ALA A 201 -13.62 16.24 -5.90
CA ALA A 201 -14.62 17.11 -5.24
C ALA A 201 -14.01 18.30 -4.46
N ALA A 202 -12.69 18.33 -4.27
CA ALA A 202 -11.93 19.45 -3.71
C ALA A 202 -11.10 20.20 -4.77
N GLY A 203 -11.37 20.00 -6.06
CA GLY A 203 -10.69 20.65 -7.18
C GLY A 203 -9.26 20.16 -7.43
N ARG A 204 -8.88 18.98 -6.94
CA ARG A 204 -7.51 18.44 -7.04
C ARG A 204 -7.46 17.22 -7.96
N THR A 205 -6.54 17.27 -8.93
CA THR A 205 -6.30 16.21 -9.91
C THR A 205 -5.34 15.16 -9.32
N PRO A 206 -5.61 13.86 -9.45
CA PRO A 206 -4.65 12.82 -9.08
C PRO A 206 -3.48 12.77 -10.08
N VAL A 207 -2.26 12.63 -9.56
CA VAL A 207 -1.07 12.26 -10.34
C VAL A 207 -0.73 10.81 -10.02
N ASP A 208 -0.61 9.99 -11.07
CA ASP A 208 -0.10 8.62 -11.00
C ASP A 208 1.41 8.61 -11.33
N LEU A 209 2.17 7.76 -10.65
CA LEU A 209 3.57 7.48 -10.95
C LEU A 209 3.80 5.98 -11.06
N TRP A 210 4.63 5.56 -12.01
CA TRP A 210 5.00 4.16 -12.22
C TRP A 210 6.51 4.04 -12.31
N PHE A 211 7.07 3.10 -11.55
CA PHE A 211 8.48 2.73 -11.58
C PHE A 211 8.65 1.22 -11.73
N GLU A 212 9.76 0.81 -12.33
CA GLU A 212 10.22 -0.58 -12.48
C GLU A 212 11.56 -0.75 -11.73
N ARG A 213 11.73 -1.84 -10.98
CA ARG A 213 12.98 -2.16 -10.30
C ARG A 213 13.99 -2.69 -11.31
N ILE A 214 15.07 -1.95 -11.50
CA ILE A 214 16.22 -2.35 -12.32
C ILE A 214 17.31 -2.99 -11.45
N ALA A 215 18.24 -3.69 -12.10
CA ALA A 215 19.53 -3.96 -11.50
C ALA A 215 20.34 -2.65 -11.46
N ALA A 216 21.00 -2.39 -10.33
CA ALA A 216 21.90 -1.25 -10.12
C ALA A 216 23.37 -1.69 -10.26
#